data_AF-A0A838QDM3-F1
#
_entry.id   AF-A0A838QDM3-F1
#
_cell.length_a   1.000
_cell.length_b   1.000
_cell.length_c   1.000
_cell.angle_alpha   90.00
_cell.angle_beta   90.00
_cell.angle_gamma   90.00
#
_symmetry.space_group_name_H-M   'P 1'
#
loop_
_entity.id
_entity.type
_entity.pdbx_description
1 polymer ?
#
loop_
_entity_poly.entity_id
_entity_poly.type
_entity_poly.pdbx_seq_one_letter_code
_entity_poly.pdbx_strand_id
1 'polypeptide(L)' 'FLRRACPCAACGGEPDVLGNIIRPNVRYTPESFGVRSWELVGGYALQPRWGDGHGSGIYSYQYLRRLAAAT' A
#
# COMPACT_ATOMS: atom_id res chain seq x y z
N PHE A 1 -5.35 0.18 -9.56
CA PHE A 1 -5.57 1.20 -8.52
C PHE A 1 -4.87 0.86 -7.20
N LEU A 2 -4.92 -0.39 -6.71
CA LEU A 2 -4.41 -0.80 -5.38
C LEU A 2 -2.95 -0.38 -5.06
N ARG A 3 -2.01 -0.51 -6.02
CA ARG A 3 -0.61 -0.08 -5.84
C ARG A 3 -0.48 1.41 -5.51
N ARG A 4 -1.33 2.26 -6.10
CA ARG A 4 -1.34 3.72 -5.88
C ARG A 4 -1.91 4.09 -4.51
N ALA A 5 -2.67 3.18 -3.91
CA ALA A 5 -3.21 3.30 -2.56
C ALA A 5 -2.35 2.52 -1.55
N CYS A 6 -1.04 2.37 -1.78
CA CYS A 6 -0.17 1.67 -0.84
C CYS A 6 -0.07 2.42 0.50
N PRO A 7 -0.38 1.77 1.65
CA PRO A 7 -0.41 2.44 2.95
C PRO A 7 0.96 2.51 3.64
N CYS A 8 2.05 2.01 3.03
CA CYS A 8 3.37 2.07 3.65
C CYS A 8 3.92 3.50 3.70
N ALA A 9 4.84 3.78 4.64
CA ALA A 9 5.45 5.10 4.79
C ALA A 9 6.13 5.61 3.49
N ALA A 10 6.73 4.71 2.70
CA ALA A 10 7.37 5.07 1.44
C ALA A 10 6.39 5.51 0.32
N CYS A 11 5.08 5.28 0.50
CA CYS A 11 4.06 5.66 -0.47
C CYS A 11 3.02 6.63 0.12
N GLY A 12 2.42 6.26 1.24
CA GLY A 12 1.39 7.04 1.93
C GLY A 12 1.93 8.12 2.85
N GLY A 13 3.24 8.12 3.12
CA GLY A 13 3.85 8.95 4.16
C GLY A 13 3.61 8.38 5.56
N GLU A 14 4.32 8.94 6.53
CA GLU A 14 4.09 8.71 7.97
C GLU A 14 3.71 10.04 8.61
N PRO A 15 2.70 10.09 9.50
CA PRO A 15 2.39 11.30 10.22
C PRO A 15 3.55 11.68 11.15
N ASP A 16 3.95 12.95 11.13
CA ASP A 16 4.89 13.50 12.10
C ASP A 16 4.22 13.68 13.49
N VAL A 17 5.00 14.14 14.47
CA VAL A 17 4.51 14.40 15.84
C VAL A 17 3.38 15.45 15.92
N LEU A 18 3.22 16.27 14.87
CA LEU A 18 2.16 17.27 14.74
C LEU A 18 0.98 16.76 13.89
N GLY A 19 1.04 15.51 13.41
CA GLY A 19 0.02 14.89 12.57
C GLY A 19 0.10 15.26 11.08
N ASN A 20 1.13 15.98 10.64
CA ASN A 20 1.30 16.28 9.22
C ASN A 20 1.80 15.04 8.48
N ILE A 21 1.22 14.76 7.31
CA ILE A 21 1.64 13.63 6.47
C ILE A 21 2.34 14.19 5.24
N ILE A 22 3.66 13.98 5.17
CA ILE A 22 4.42 14.25 3.96
C ILE A 22 4.40 12.99 3.09
N ARG A 23 3.76 13.08 1.92
CA ARG A 23 3.70 11.99 0.95
C ARG A 23 4.90 12.06 0.01
N PRO A 24 5.77 11.03 -0.02
CA PRO A 24 6.87 10.99 -0.97
C PRO A 24 6.37 10.94 -2.42
N ASN A 25 7.14 11.50 -3.35
CA ASN A 25 6.88 11.32 -4.77
C ASN A 25 7.28 9.90 -5.19
N VAL A 26 6.29 9.05 -5.46
CA VAL A 26 6.51 7.67 -5.89
C VAL A 26 6.57 7.60 -7.42
N ARG A 27 7.69 7.12 -7.96
CA ARG A 27 7.81 6.76 -9.37
C ARG A 27 7.34 5.32 -9.56
N TYR A 28 6.45 5.11 -10.53
CA TYR A 28 5.94 3.78 -10.88
C TYR A 28 6.50 3.33 -12.22
N THR A 29 6.78 2.04 -12.35
CA THR A 29 7.06 1.37 -13.62
C THR A 29 5.88 0.47 -14.00
N PRO A 30 5.82 -0.11 -15.21
CA PRO A 30 4.82 -1.11 -15.55
C PRO A 30 4.78 -2.28 -14.54
N GLU A 31 5.94 -2.72 -14.05
CA GLU A 31 6.08 -3.81 -13.09
C GLU A 31 5.51 -3.48 -11.71
N SER A 32 5.42 -2.19 -11.34
CA SER A 32 4.78 -1.74 -10.09
C SER A 32 3.33 -2.19 -9.98
N PHE A 33 2.66 -2.45 -11.10
CA PHE A 33 1.25 -2.84 -11.13
C PHE A 33 1.03 -4.36 -11.24
N GLY A 34 2.11 -5.14 -11.36
CA GLY A 34 2.05 -6.60 -11.34
C GLY A 34 2.19 -7.13 -9.92
N VAL A 35 1.22 -7.91 -9.44
CA VAL A 35 1.34 -8.65 -8.17
C VAL A 35 2.08 -9.95 -8.44
N ARG A 36 3.16 -10.21 -7.69
CA ARG A 36 3.96 -11.44 -7.77
C ARG A 36 3.48 -12.51 -6.80
N SER A 37 3.11 -12.09 -5.59
CA SER A 37 2.55 -12.94 -4.54
C SER A 37 1.84 -12.09 -3.50
N TRP A 38 1.17 -12.72 -2.55
CA TRP A 38 0.64 -12.06 -1.35
C TRP A 38 0.64 -13.02 -0.17
N GLU A 39 0.61 -12.46 1.02
CA GLU A 39 0.54 -13.22 2.27
C GLU A 39 -0.53 -12.64 3.20
N LEU A 40 -1.06 -13.52 4.06
CA LEU A 40 -1.96 -13.13 5.15
C LEU A 40 -1.11 -12.62 6.31
N VAL A 41 -1.45 -11.44 6.83
CA VAL A 41 -0.78 -10.86 7.99
C VAL A 41 -1.73 -10.94 9.18
N GLY A 42 -1.39 -11.79 10.15
CA GLY A 42 -2.07 -11.89 11.45
C GLY A 42 -3.58 -12.15 11.39
N GLY A 43 -4.13 -12.58 10.25
CA GLY A 43 -5.56 -12.75 10.05
C GLY A 43 -6.37 -11.45 9.88
N TYR A 44 -5.72 -10.28 9.72
CA TYR A 44 -6.42 -8.98 9.63
C TYR A 44 -6.08 -8.18 8.35
N ALA A 45 -5.08 -8.61 7.58
CA ALA A 45 -4.58 -7.88 6.43
C ALA A 45 -3.97 -8.80 5.35
N LEU A 46 -3.80 -8.21 4.17
CA LEU A 46 -3.02 -8.78 3.06
C LEU A 46 -1.78 -7.93 2.81
N GLN A 47 -0.66 -8.59 2.55
CA GLN A 47 0.58 -7.93 2.13
C GLN A 47 0.99 -8.42 0.73
N PRO A 48 0.71 -7.64 -0.33
CA PRO A 48 1.15 -7.94 -1.69
C PRO A 48 2.65 -7.71 -1.88
N ARG A 49 3.27 -8.58 -2.67
CA ARG A 49 4.61 -8.37 -3.25
C ARG A 49 4.45 -7.94 -4.70
N TRP A 50 5.02 -6.79 -5.05
CA TRP A 50 4.88 -6.16 -6.36
C TRP A 50 6.07 -6.49 -7.28
N GLY A 51 5.86 -6.40 -8.58
CA GLY A 51 6.86 -6.72 -9.60
C GLY A 51 8.04 -5.77 -9.66
N ASP A 52 7.91 -4.57 -9.09
CA ASP A 52 8.99 -3.58 -8.90
C ASP A 52 9.83 -3.82 -7.63
N GLY A 53 9.60 -4.94 -6.93
CA GLY A 53 10.27 -5.28 -5.68
C GLY A 53 9.63 -4.64 -4.44
N HIS A 54 8.58 -3.82 -4.60
CA HIS A 54 7.88 -3.23 -3.46
C HIS A 54 7.08 -4.30 -2.69
N GLY A 55 6.99 -4.16 -1.37
CA GLY A 55 6.29 -5.17 -0.56
C GLY A 55 6.12 -4.85 0.91
N SER A 56 6.25 -3.59 1.33
CA SER A 56 6.07 -3.18 2.73
C SER A 56 4.66 -2.68 3.05
N GLY A 57 3.77 -2.62 2.06
CA GLY A 57 2.37 -2.23 2.24
C GLY A 57 1.54 -3.36 2.85
N ILE A 58 1.04 -3.15 4.07
CA ILE A 58 0.09 -4.04 4.75
C ILE A 58 -1.31 -3.45 4.60
N TYR A 59 -2.16 -4.11 3.84
CA TYR A 59 -3.52 -3.66 3.54
C TYR A 59 -4.51 -4.37 4.46
N SER A 60 -4.96 -3.70 5.52
CA SER A 60 -6.00 -4.26 6.39
C SER A 60 -7.29 -4.50 5.61
N TYR A 61 -8.06 -5.52 5.99
CA TYR A 61 -9.35 -5.79 5.33
C TYR A 61 -10.30 -4.60 5.41
N GLN A 62 -10.26 -3.87 6.52
CA GLN A 62 -11.02 -2.62 6.67
C GLN A 62 -10.59 -1.58 5.63
N TYR A 63 -9.28 -1.39 5.42
CA TYR A 63 -8.77 -0.46 4.42
C TYR A 63 -9.13 -0.89 3.00
N LEU A 64 -9.00 -2.18 2.67
CA LEU A 64 -9.40 -2.73 1.37
C LEU A 64 -10.88 -2.51 1.08
N ARG A 65 -11.76 -2.73 2.07
CA ARG A 65 -13.20 -2.45 1.94
C ARG A 65 -13.48 -0.97 1.69
N ARG A 66 -12.76 -0.07 2.35
CA ARG A 66 -12.88 1.38 2.10
C ARG A 66 -12.45 1.75 0.68
N LEU A 67 -11.33 1.19 0.19
CA LEU A 67 -10.88 1.41 -1.18
C LEU A 67 -11.89 0.90 -2.20
N ALA A 68 -12.47 -0.27 -1.97
CA ALA A 68 -13.49 -0.86 -2.84
C ALA A 68 -14.79 -0.03 -2.87
N ALA A 69 -15.19 0.58 -1.75
CA ALA A 69 -16.37 1.43 -1.68
C ALA A 69 -16.16 2.84 -2.26
N ALA A 70 -14.91 3.30 -2.34
CA ALA A 70 -14.54 4.60 -2.91
C ALA A 70 -14.26 4.54 -4.43
N THR A 71 -14.40 3.36 -5.04
CA THR A 71 -14.22 3.10 -6.47
C THR A 71 -15.57 2.77 -7.09
#